data_AF-B5HG04-F1
#
_entry.id   AF-B5HG04-F1
#
_cell.length_a   1.000
_cell.length_b   1.000
_cell.length_c   1.000
_cell.angle_alpha   90.00
_cell.angle_beta   90.00
_cell.angle_gamma   90.00
#
_symmetry.space_group_name_H-M   'P 1'
#
loop_
_entity.id
_entity.type
_entity.pdbx_description
1 polymer ?
#
loop_
_entity_poly.entity_id
_entity_poly.type
_entity_poly.pdbx_seq_one_letter_code
_entity_poly.pdbx_strand_id
1 'polypeptide(L)'
;MPLLPVAEDVPRGARYGGAATEAVPEAPPVPEGAYRAARDTVAALGRLRAEGRGGDAHALICEAAARPAAWLPALADELNRSGAAADWATLLWEVASQPALRLAAAAEALVAAGRRDDGGQLLRQGSFRSADEIADAVLTLEEAGTPDRARALLAAFVQVRSAADTAACAVLDPARLVPMLLDAARDVSPARERDVVHALRVAGHLRG
;
A
#
# COMPACT_ATOMS: atom_id res chain seq x y z
N MET A 1 57.08 -10.40 -10.39
CA MET A 1 55.93 -10.62 -9.48
C MET A 1 54.67 -10.12 -10.18
N PRO A 2 53.75 -11.00 -10.62
CA PRO A 2 52.47 -10.62 -11.23
C PRO A 2 51.32 -10.60 -10.20
N LEU A 3 50.30 -9.78 -10.44
CA LEU A 3 48.98 -9.82 -9.78
C LEU A 3 47.87 -9.53 -10.83
N LEU A 4 47.15 -10.60 -11.22
CA LEU A 4 45.70 -10.82 -11.50
C LEU A 4 44.79 -9.64 -11.98
N PRO A 5 43.73 -9.87 -12.82
CA PRO A 5 42.65 -10.82 -12.50
C PRO A 5 42.06 -11.71 -13.60
N VAL A 6 41.40 -12.74 -13.08
CA VAL A 6 40.63 -13.82 -13.70
C VAL A 6 39.35 -13.29 -14.34
N ALA A 7 39.09 -13.67 -15.59
CA ALA A 7 37.76 -13.56 -16.16
C ALA A 7 36.90 -14.70 -15.61
N GLU A 8 35.95 -14.39 -14.75
CA GLU A 8 34.91 -15.35 -14.36
C GLU A 8 33.90 -15.46 -15.51
N ASP A 9 33.87 -16.63 -16.12
CA ASP A 9 32.96 -17.00 -17.19
C ASP A 9 31.57 -17.27 -16.57
N VAL A 10 30.63 -16.36 -16.81
CA VAL A 10 29.26 -16.49 -16.31
C VAL A 10 28.51 -17.48 -17.21
N PRO A 11 28.02 -18.62 -16.68
CA PRO A 11 27.40 -19.63 -17.52
C PRO A 11 26.06 -19.13 -18.09
N ARG A 12 26.00 -18.87 -19.40
CA ARG A 12 24.76 -18.60 -20.14
C ARG A 12 24.24 -19.88 -20.79
N GLY A 13 23.43 -20.63 -20.05
CA GLY A 13 22.63 -21.74 -20.57
C GLY A 13 21.14 -21.44 -20.44
N ALA A 14 20.30 -22.16 -21.19
CA ALA A 14 18.83 -22.00 -21.26
C ALA A 14 18.07 -22.07 -19.91
N ARG A 15 18.77 -22.37 -18.81
CA ARG A 15 18.30 -22.33 -17.42
C ARG A 15 18.49 -20.99 -16.70
N TYR A 16 19.19 -20.04 -17.33
CA TYR A 16 19.40 -18.66 -16.84
C TYR A 16 18.74 -17.62 -17.76
N GLY A 17 17.87 -18.07 -18.67
CA GLY A 17 17.08 -17.22 -19.55
C GLY A 17 15.85 -16.69 -18.81
N GLY A 18 15.90 -15.41 -18.44
CA GLY A 18 14.72 -14.61 -18.14
C GLY A 18 14.13 -14.81 -16.75
N ALA A 19 14.68 -14.10 -15.77
CA ALA A 19 13.76 -13.33 -14.94
C ALA A 19 13.12 -12.32 -15.89
N ALA A 20 12.00 -12.71 -16.51
CA ALA A 20 11.07 -11.72 -17.02
C ALA A 20 10.85 -10.79 -15.84
N THR A 21 11.30 -9.55 -15.97
CA THR A 21 10.82 -8.48 -15.11
C THR A 21 9.33 -8.52 -15.35
N GLU A 22 8.62 -9.20 -14.46
CA GLU A 22 7.17 -9.24 -14.44
C GLU A 22 6.77 -7.79 -14.54
N ALA A 23 6.19 -7.44 -15.69
CA ALA A 23 5.84 -6.07 -15.98
C ALA A 23 4.93 -5.66 -14.83
N VAL A 24 5.45 -4.80 -13.95
CA VAL A 24 4.67 -4.22 -12.87
C VAL A 24 3.40 -3.73 -13.55
N PRO A 25 2.20 -4.18 -13.10
CA PRO A 25 0.96 -3.80 -13.74
C PRO A 25 0.99 -2.29 -13.95
N GLU A 26 0.84 -1.88 -15.21
CA GLU A 26 0.91 -0.48 -15.58
C GLU A 26 -0.09 0.27 -14.71
N ALA A 27 0.42 1.26 -13.96
CA ALA A 27 -0.38 2.03 -13.03
C ALA A 27 -1.66 2.50 -13.73
N PRO A 28 -2.84 2.46 -13.08
CA PRO A 28 -3.99 3.12 -13.66
C PRO A 28 -3.60 4.56 -14.00
N PRO A 29 -3.84 5.02 -15.25
CA PRO A 29 -3.32 6.29 -15.71
C PRO A 29 -3.83 7.42 -14.82
N VAL A 30 -2.92 8.32 -14.45
CA VAL A 30 -3.27 9.54 -13.72
C VAL A 30 -4.38 10.24 -14.51
N PRO A 31 -5.53 10.59 -13.88
CA PRO A 31 -6.67 11.15 -14.59
C PRO A 31 -6.31 12.40 -15.37
N GLU A 32 -6.95 12.60 -16.53
CA GLU A 32 -6.79 13.80 -17.33
C GLU A 32 -7.07 15.05 -16.47
N GLY A 33 -6.17 16.04 -16.51
CA GLY A 33 -6.26 17.23 -15.67
C GLY A 33 -5.79 17.09 -14.21
N ALA A 34 -5.33 15.92 -13.74
CA ALA A 34 -4.88 15.74 -12.36
C ALA A 34 -3.75 16.69 -11.95
N TYR A 35 -2.78 16.90 -12.82
CA TYR A 35 -1.68 17.84 -12.58
C TYR A 35 -2.16 19.30 -12.51
N ARG A 36 -3.19 19.68 -13.27
CA ARG A 36 -3.79 21.02 -13.17
C ARG A 36 -4.50 21.18 -11.83
N ALA A 37 -5.37 20.24 -11.47
CA ALA A 37 -6.07 20.32 -10.18
C ALA A 37 -5.10 20.26 -8.99
N ALA A 38 -4.00 19.51 -9.11
CA ALA A 38 -2.95 19.49 -8.09
C ALA A 38 -2.31 20.87 -7.91
N ARG A 39 -1.92 21.53 -9.01
CA ARG A 39 -1.43 22.93 -9.01
C ARG A 39 -2.41 23.88 -8.36
N ASP A 40 -3.69 23.79 -8.74
CA ASP A 40 -4.74 24.67 -8.20
C ASP A 40 -4.94 24.44 -6.70
N THR A 41 -4.92 23.18 -6.26
CA THR A 41 -5.05 22.79 -4.85
C THR A 41 -3.87 23.32 -4.03
N VAL A 42 -2.62 23.11 -4.49
CA VAL A 42 -1.41 23.58 -3.78
C VAL A 42 -1.32 25.10 -3.76
N ALA A 43 -1.69 25.78 -4.85
CA ALA A 43 -1.77 27.23 -4.88
C ALA A 43 -2.81 27.77 -3.89
N ALA A 44 -3.97 27.11 -3.76
CA ALA A 44 -4.98 27.47 -2.77
C ALA A 44 -4.49 27.23 -1.34
N LEU A 45 -3.83 26.09 -1.06
CA LEU A 45 -3.21 25.83 0.24
C LEU A 45 -2.20 26.90 0.61
N GLY A 46 -1.29 27.25 -0.31
CA GLY A 46 -0.29 28.30 -0.07
C GLY A 46 -0.91 29.65 0.29
N ARG A 47 -2.00 30.05 -0.39
CA ARG A 47 -2.74 31.28 -0.05
C ARG A 47 -3.37 31.20 1.33
N LEU A 48 -4.07 30.11 1.65
CA LEU A 48 -4.71 29.93 2.95
C LEU A 48 -3.68 29.95 4.10
N ARG A 49 -2.50 29.34 3.89
CA ARG A 49 -1.40 29.37 4.86
C ARG A 49 -0.84 30.79 5.03
N ALA A 50 -0.63 31.53 3.95
CA ALA A 50 -0.15 32.91 3.99
C ALA A 50 -1.15 33.87 4.68
N GLU A 51 -2.44 33.60 4.55
CA GLU A 51 -3.52 34.34 5.21
C GLU A 51 -3.74 33.92 6.69
N GLY A 52 -2.98 32.93 7.19
CA GLY A 52 -3.16 32.40 8.55
C GLY A 52 -4.43 31.56 8.75
N ARG A 53 -5.10 31.16 7.66
CA ARG A 53 -6.37 30.43 7.66
C ARG A 53 -6.15 28.92 7.74
N GLY A 54 -5.56 28.47 8.85
CA GLY A 54 -5.18 27.08 9.06
C GLY A 54 -6.35 26.09 9.03
N GLY A 55 -7.52 26.48 9.53
CA GLY A 55 -8.72 25.63 9.50
C GLY A 55 -9.22 25.34 8.08
N ASP A 56 -9.27 26.38 7.24
CA ASP A 56 -9.67 26.24 5.84
C ASP A 56 -8.63 25.45 5.03
N ALA A 57 -7.35 25.64 5.33
CA ALA A 57 -6.29 24.84 4.73
C ALA A 57 -6.44 23.35 5.08
N HIS A 58 -6.77 23.03 6.33
CA HIS A 58 -7.04 21.66 6.75
C HIS A 58 -8.29 21.09 6.06
N ALA A 59 -9.38 21.85 5.96
CA ALA A 59 -10.58 21.41 5.23
C ALA A 59 -10.25 21.05 3.76
N LEU A 60 -9.44 21.88 3.09
CA LEU A 60 -8.98 21.60 1.73
C LEU A 60 -8.10 20.34 1.63
N ILE A 61 -7.30 20.04 2.67
CA ILE A 61 -6.54 18.79 2.75
C ILE A 61 -7.50 17.60 2.88
N CYS A 62 -8.52 17.68 3.73
CA CYS A 62 -9.52 16.61 3.88
C CYS A 62 -10.28 16.36 2.57
N GLU A 63 -10.67 17.42 1.86
CA GLU A 63 -11.28 17.32 0.53
C GLU A 63 -10.35 16.64 -0.48
N ALA A 64 -9.05 16.99 -0.47
CA ALA A 64 -8.06 16.38 -1.33
C ALA A 64 -7.86 14.88 -1.01
N ALA A 65 -7.83 14.51 0.27
CA ALA A 65 -7.72 13.12 0.72
C ALA A 65 -8.95 12.27 0.34
N ALA A 66 -10.13 12.88 0.24
CA ALA A 66 -11.37 12.22 -0.17
C ALA A 66 -11.51 12.05 -1.70
N ARG A 67 -10.57 12.56 -2.51
CA ARG A 67 -10.56 12.33 -3.97
C ARG A 67 -10.17 10.88 -4.31
N PRO A 68 -10.46 10.39 -5.53
CA PRO A 68 -9.98 9.08 -5.96
C PRO A 68 -8.46 8.96 -5.86
N ALA A 69 -7.96 7.80 -5.47
CA ALA A 69 -6.53 7.58 -5.21
C ALA A 69 -5.59 7.93 -6.38
N ALA A 70 -6.07 7.80 -7.61
CA ALA A 70 -5.28 8.11 -8.80
C ALA A 70 -4.87 9.60 -8.92
N TRP A 71 -5.46 10.50 -8.13
CA TRP A 71 -5.06 11.92 -8.06
C TRP A 71 -3.88 12.16 -7.12
N LEU A 72 -3.60 11.22 -6.21
CA LEU A 72 -2.64 11.39 -5.12
C LEU A 72 -1.19 11.59 -5.61
N PRO A 73 -0.69 10.86 -6.64
CA PRO A 73 0.66 11.09 -7.14
C PRO A 73 0.89 12.51 -7.67
N ALA A 74 -0.06 13.07 -8.44
CA ALA A 74 0.05 14.42 -8.97
C ALA A 74 0.09 15.49 -7.86
N LEU A 75 -0.69 15.29 -6.79
CA LEU A 75 -0.66 16.15 -5.59
C LEU A 75 0.68 16.03 -4.85
N ALA A 76 1.20 14.82 -4.70
CA ALA A 76 2.49 14.57 -4.05
C ALA A 76 3.63 15.28 -4.78
N ASP A 77 3.65 15.21 -6.12
CA ASP A 77 4.67 15.88 -6.93
C ASP A 77 4.60 17.40 -6.84
N GLU A 78 3.40 17.97 -6.81
CA GLU A 78 3.23 19.43 -6.68
C GLU A 78 3.60 19.93 -5.29
N LEU A 79 3.15 19.26 -4.22
CA LEU A 79 3.50 19.61 -2.84
C LEU A 79 5.01 19.50 -2.59
N ASN A 80 5.66 18.49 -3.16
CA ASN A 80 7.11 18.35 -3.10
C ASN A 80 7.82 19.50 -3.84
N ARG A 81 7.35 19.86 -5.04
CA ARG A 81 7.89 21.00 -5.81
C ARG A 81 7.71 22.34 -5.09
N SER A 82 6.64 22.51 -4.32
CA SER A 82 6.38 23.74 -3.54
C SER A 82 7.05 23.74 -2.16
N GLY A 83 7.74 22.67 -1.76
CA GLY A 83 8.36 22.55 -0.43
C GLY A 83 7.36 22.39 0.73
N ALA A 84 6.12 21.99 0.45
CA ALA A 84 5.03 21.91 1.42
C ALA A 84 5.00 20.55 2.15
N ALA A 85 6.14 20.13 2.72
CA ALA A 85 6.29 18.82 3.35
C ALA A 85 5.33 18.59 4.54
N ALA A 86 5.01 19.64 5.30
CA ALA A 86 4.05 19.56 6.41
C ALA A 86 2.62 19.29 5.93
N ASP A 87 2.21 19.94 4.83
CA ASP A 87 0.90 19.70 4.21
C ASP A 87 0.84 18.31 3.58
N TRP A 88 1.94 17.81 3.00
CA TRP A 88 2.05 16.43 2.53
C TRP A 88 1.86 15.41 3.66
N ALA A 89 2.56 15.59 4.79
CA ALA A 89 2.42 14.72 5.95
C ALA A 89 0.99 14.73 6.52
N THR A 90 0.36 15.90 6.57
CA THR A 90 -1.04 16.05 7.00
C THR A 90 -1.99 15.33 6.04
N LEU A 91 -1.78 15.48 4.73
CA LEU A 91 -2.60 14.82 3.71
C LEU A 91 -2.48 13.29 3.81
N LEU A 92 -1.27 12.74 3.96
CA LEU A 92 -1.07 11.30 4.16
C LEU A 92 -1.80 10.80 5.40
N TRP A 93 -1.85 11.59 6.47
CA TRP A 93 -2.62 11.24 7.67
C TRP A 93 -4.13 11.17 7.42
N GLU A 94 -4.67 12.14 6.68
CA GLU A 94 -6.09 12.13 6.29
C GLU A 94 -6.43 10.98 5.33
N VAL A 95 -5.50 10.63 4.43
CA VAL A 95 -5.62 9.47 3.55
C VAL A 95 -5.60 8.16 4.34
N ALA A 96 -4.73 8.04 5.35
CA ALA A 96 -4.68 6.87 6.24
C ALA A 96 -5.97 6.71 7.08
N SER A 97 -6.70 7.80 7.28
CA SER A 97 -7.99 7.79 7.98
C SER A 97 -9.16 7.34 7.10
N GLN A 98 -8.98 7.22 5.77
CA GLN A 98 -10.00 6.72 4.84
C GLN A 98 -10.28 5.21 5.02
N PRO A 99 -11.46 4.70 4.63
CA PRO A 99 -11.77 3.26 4.65
C PRO A 99 -10.68 2.39 4.01
N ALA A 100 -10.47 1.17 4.52
CA ALA A 100 -9.36 0.30 4.14
C ALA A 100 -9.16 0.13 2.62
N LEU A 101 -10.25 -0.03 1.87
CA LEU A 101 -10.22 -0.15 0.42
C LEU A 101 -9.65 1.10 -0.29
N ARG A 102 -9.97 2.30 0.23
CA ARG A 102 -9.47 3.58 -0.30
C ARG A 102 -8.02 3.82 0.10
N LEU A 103 -7.62 3.41 1.29
CA LEU A 103 -6.23 3.44 1.74
C LEU A 103 -5.35 2.53 0.87
N ALA A 104 -5.77 1.29 0.64
CA ALA A 104 -5.07 0.36 -0.26
C ALA A 104 -4.92 0.96 -1.66
N ALA A 105 -5.99 1.60 -2.17
CA ALA A 105 -5.96 2.34 -3.43
C ALA A 105 -4.86 3.41 -3.49
N ALA A 106 -4.79 4.21 -2.43
CA ALA A 106 -3.86 5.32 -2.32
C ALA A 106 -2.41 4.82 -2.23
N ALA A 107 -2.17 3.78 -1.45
CA ALA A 107 -0.86 3.16 -1.33
C ALA A 107 -0.37 2.59 -2.67
N GLU A 108 -1.23 1.88 -3.40
CA GLU A 108 -0.91 1.37 -4.74
C GLU A 108 -0.63 2.49 -5.73
N ALA A 109 -1.47 3.53 -5.77
CA ALA A 109 -1.26 4.66 -6.67
C ALA A 109 0.10 5.33 -6.42
N LEU A 110 0.51 5.46 -5.15
CA LEU A 110 1.83 5.98 -4.80
C LEU A 110 2.96 5.05 -5.18
N VAL A 111 2.85 3.75 -4.88
CA VAL A 111 3.86 2.74 -5.26
C VAL A 111 4.06 2.72 -6.77
N ALA A 112 2.97 2.72 -7.53
CA ALA A 112 2.98 2.67 -8.99
C ALA A 112 3.56 3.96 -9.60
N ALA A 113 3.43 5.10 -8.92
CA ALA A 113 4.09 6.35 -9.26
C ALA A 113 5.55 6.46 -8.75
N GLY A 114 6.13 5.37 -8.23
CA GLY A 114 7.51 5.34 -7.74
C GLY A 114 7.70 5.82 -6.30
N ARG A 115 6.63 6.22 -5.60
CA ARG A 115 6.62 6.65 -4.19
C ARG A 115 6.39 5.48 -3.22
N ARG A 116 7.29 4.50 -3.29
CA ARG A 116 7.21 3.25 -2.52
C ARG A 116 7.20 3.47 -1.00
N ASP A 117 7.98 4.43 -0.51
CA ASP A 117 8.07 4.70 0.93
C ASP A 117 6.76 5.30 1.48
N ASP A 118 6.15 6.24 0.75
CA ASP A 118 4.86 6.83 1.11
C ASP A 118 3.74 5.77 1.09
N GLY A 119 3.70 4.94 0.05
CA GLY A 119 2.72 3.85 -0.05
C GLY A 119 2.89 2.81 1.06
N GLY A 120 4.13 2.42 1.36
CA GLY A 120 4.43 1.54 2.49
C GLY A 120 4.09 2.18 3.84
N GLN A 121 4.28 3.50 3.99
CA GLN A 121 3.90 4.23 5.20
C GLN A 121 2.39 4.24 5.41
N LEU A 122 1.59 4.52 4.37
CA LEU A 122 0.13 4.48 4.46
C LEU A 122 -0.37 3.11 4.90
N LEU A 123 0.16 2.04 4.32
CA LEU A 123 -0.20 0.67 4.68
C LEU A 123 0.15 0.35 6.14
N ARG A 124 1.30 0.83 6.63
CA ARG A 124 1.66 0.71 8.06
C ARG A 124 0.75 1.53 8.96
N GLN A 125 0.32 2.73 8.55
CA GLN A 125 -0.59 3.57 9.34
C GLN A 125 -2.02 3.01 9.37
N GLY A 126 -2.45 2.38 8.28
CA GLY A 126 -3.71 1.64 8.19
C GLY A 126 -3.76 0.37 9.04
N SER A 127 -2.68 0.00 9.71
CA SER A 127 -2.66 -1.22 10.52
C SER A 127 -3.46 -1.12 11.81
N PHE A 128 -4.01 0.05 12.21
CA PHE A 128 -4.84 0.15 13.43
C PHE A 128 -6.31 -0.26 13.22
N ARG A 129 -6.68 -0.71 12.01
CA ARG A 129 -8.04 -1.15 11.65
C ARG A 129 -8.41 -2.46 12.35
N SER A 130 -9.71 -2.69 12.57
CA SER A 130 -10.19 -3.97 13.10
C SER A 130 -9.95 -5.08 12.07
N ALA A 131 -9.76 -6.31 12.55
CA ALA A 131 -9.58 -7.48 11.69
C ALA A 131 -10.78 -7.68 10.73
N ASP A 132 -11.99 -7.32 11.19
CA ASP A 132 -13.22 -7.40 10.41
C ASP A 132 -13.24 -6.44 9.22
N GLU A 133 -12.78 -5.19 9.39
CA GLU A 133 -12.73 -4.21 8.30
C GLU A 133 -11.73 -4.63 7.21
N ILE A 134 -10.61 -5.22 7.60
CA ILE A 134 -9.62 -5.76 6.65
C ILE A 134 -10.17 -6.98 5.93
N ALA A 135 -10.82 -7.90 6.65
CA ALA A 135 -11.46 -9.06 6.05
C ALA A 135 -12.52 -8.66 5.01
N ASP A 136 -13.41 -7.72 5.35
CA ASP A 136 -14.46 -7.23 4.45
C ASP A 136 -13.89 -6.55 3.19
N ALA A 137 -12.87 -5.70 3.35
CA ALA A 137 -12.21 -5.04 2.23
C ALA A 137 -11.53 -6.04 1.28
N VAL A 138 -10.88 -7.06 1.82
CA VAL A 138 -10.23 -8.14 1.04
C VAL A 138 -11.26 -8.94 0.26
N LEU A 139 -12.37 -9.33 0.88
CA LEU A 139 -13.44 -10.07 0.20
C LEU A 139 -14.10 -9.24 -0.91
N THR A 140 -14.29 -7.93 -0.67
CA THR A 140 -14.80 -6.98 -1.67
C THR A 140 -13.86 -6.87 -2.88
N LEU A 141 -12.54 -6.85 -2.65
CA LEU A 141 -11.53 -6.78 -3.71
C LEU A 141 -11.48 -8.05 -4.57
N GLU A 142 -11.63 -9.21 -3.94
CA GLU A 142 -11.76 -10.50 -4.62
C GLU A 142 -13.01 -10.53 -5.52
N GLU A 143 -14.15 -10.06 -5.00
CA GLU A 143 -15.41 -9.98 -5.75
C GLU A 143 -15.37 -8.98 -6.90
N ALA A 144 -14.61 -7.89 -6.75
CA ALA A 144 -14.35 -6.92 -7.81
C ALA A 144 -13.38 -7.43 -8.88
N GLY A 145 -12.82 -8.65 -8.74
CA GLY A 145 -11.87 -9.22 -9.70
C GLY A 145 -10.48 -8.58 -9.64
N THR A 146 -10.08 -8.09 -8.46
CA THR A 146 -8.78 -7.42 -8.23
C THR A 146 -7.92 -8.17 -7.19
N PRO A 147 -7.52 -9.43 -7.46
CA PRO A 147 -6.87 -10.30 -6.48
C PRO A 147 -5.48 -9.80 -6.06
N ASP A 148 -4.73 -9.17 -6.96
CA ASP A 148 -3.39 -8.64 -6.65
C ASP A 148 -3.44 -7.56 -5.55
N ARG A 149 -4.51 -6.78 -5.55
CA ARG A 149 -4.76 -5.72 -4.57
C ARG A 149 -5.21 -6.26 -3.22
N ALA A 150 -6.05 -7.31 -3.23
CA ALA A 150 -6.41 -8.05 -2.03
C ALA A 150 -5.16 -8.63 -1.35
N ARG A 151 -4.26 -9.23 -2.16
CA ARG A 151 -2.98 -9.78 -1.72
C ARG A 151 -2.04 -8.71 -1.16
N ALA A 152 -1.91 -7.55 -1.81
CA ALA A 152 -1.07 -6.45 -1.33
C ALA A 152 -1.54 -5.91 0.03
N LEU A 153 -2.86 -5.74 0.20
CA LEU A 153 -3.45 -5.31 1.47
C LEU A 153 -3.20 -6.34 2.59
N LEU A 154 -3.42 -7.63 2.31
CA LEU A 154 -3.14 -8.70 3.27
C LEU A 154 -1.66 -8.79 3.64
N ALA A 155 -0.75 -8.71 2.67
CA ALA A 155 0.68 -8.77 2.93
C ALA A 155 1.13 -7.65 3.88
N ALA A 156 0.64 -6.42 3.65
CA ALA A 156 0.94 -5.31 4.54
C ALA A 156 0.33 -5.49 5.94
N PHE A 157 -0.91 -5.96 6.03
CA PHE A 157 -1.55 -6.26 7.32
C PHE A 157 -0.77 -7.32 8.10
N VAL A 158 -0.44 -8.43 7.45
CA VAL A 158 0.35 -9.52 8.02
C VAL A 158 1.74 -9.04 8.42
N GLN A 159 2.37 -8.12 7.70
CA GLN A 159 3.69 -7.61 8.06
C GLN A 159 3.69 -6.80 9.38
N VAL A 160 2.60 -6.08 9.68
CA VAL A 160 2.58 -5.08 10.77
C VAL A 160 1.84 -5.56 12.02
N ARG A 161 0.85 -6.45 11.87
CA ARG A 161 -0.03 -6.87 12.98
C ARG A 161 0.57 -7.97 13.84
N SER A 162 -0.13 -8.38 14.89
CA SER A 162 0.17 -9.65 15.56
C SER A 162 -0.35 -10.84 14.73
N ALA A 163 0.21 -12.03 14.95
CA ALA A 163 -0.32 -13.24 14.33
C ALA A 163 -1.76 -13.55 14.78
N ALA A 164 -2.12 -13.20 16.03
CA ALA A 164 -3.47 -13.35 16.56
C ALA A 164 -4.47 -12.42 15.83
N ASP A 165 -4.13 -11.15 15.62
CA ASP A 165 -4.97 -10.23 14.83
C ASP A 165 -5.10 -10.69 13.38
N THR A 166 -4.03 -11.24 12.82
CA THR A 166 -4.02 -11.83 11.47
C THR A 166 -5.00 -13.00 11.39
N ALA A 167 -4.98 -13.89 12.39
CA ALA A 167 -5.93 -15.00 12.47
C ALA A 167 -7.38 -14.52 12.68
N ALA A 168 -7.59 -13.42 13.40
CA ALA A 168 -8.92 -12.86 13.62
C ALA A 168 -9.63 -12.43 12.33
N CYS A 169 -8.89 -12.06 11.27
CA CYS A 169 -9.50 -11.77 9.97
C CYS A 169 -10.27 -12.99 9.42
N ALA A 170 -9.79 -14.20 9.69
CA ALA A 170 -10.41 -15.42 9.17
C ALA A 170 -11.83 -15.66 9.71
N VAL A 171 -12.27 -14.97 10.76
CA VAL A 171 -13.61 -15.15 11.35
C VAL A 171 -14.74 -14.85 10.36
N LEU A 172 -14.55 -13.84 9.49
CA LEU A 172 -15.61 -13.39 8.59
C LEU A 172 -15.95 -14.41 7.50
N ASP A 173 -14.93 -14.97 6.84
CA ASP A 173 -15.05 -16.06 5.87
C ASP A 173 -13.80 -16.95 5.93
N PRO A 174 -13.78 -17.98 6.81
CA PRO A 174 -12.60 -18.81 6.99
C PRO A 174 -12.19 -19.55 5.72
N ALA A 175 -13.15 -19.95 4.89
CA ALA A 175 -12.89 -20.75 3.70
C ALA A 175 -12.10 -19.96 2.65
N ARG A 176 -12.41 -18.67 2.49
CA ARG A 176 -11.71 -17.76 1.58
C ARG A 176 -10.45 -17.16 2.21
N LEU A 177 -10.52 -16.69 3.46
CA LEU A 177 -9.47 -15.88 4.06
C LEU A 177 -8.27 -16.68 4.57
N VAL A 178 -8.47 -17.92 5.06
CA VAL A 178 -7.36 -18.73 5.60
C VAL A 178 -6.27 -18.99 4.55
N PRO A 179 -6.57 -19.46 3.32
CA PRO A 179 -5.56 -19.62 2.29
C PRO A 179 -4.81 -18.33 1.97
N MET A 180 -5.53 -17.20 1.80
CA MET A 180 -4.93 -15.92 1.44
C MET A 180 -4.02 -15.36 2.55
N LEU A 181 -4.39 -15.53 3.81
CA LEU A 181 -3.57 -15.13 4.97
C LEU A 181 -2.27 -15.93 5.05
N LEU A 182 -2.31 -17.23 4.74
CA LEU A 182 -1.13 -18.10 4.71
C LEU A 182 -0.19 -17.74 3.56
N ASP A 183 -0.74 -17.46 2.38
CA ASP A 183 0.05 -17.03 1.22
C ASP A 183 0.73 -15.69 1.50
N ALA A 184 -0.02 -14.70 2.00
CA ALA A 184 0.52 -13.41 2.39
C ALA A 184 1.61 -13.52 3.49
N ALA A 185 1.42 -14.40 4.47
CA ALA A 185 2.43 -14.64 5.51
C ALA A 185 3.71 -15.28 4.97
N ARG A 186 3.58 -16.20 4.00
CA ARG A 186 4.70 -16.84 3.33
C ARG A 186 5.53 -15.83 2.54
N ASP A 187 4.89 -14.89 1.87
CA ASP A 187 5.58 -13.83 1.14
C ASP A 187 6.38 -12.90 2.05
N VAL A 188 5.91 -12.69 3.29
CA VAL A 188 6.61 -11.86 4.28
C VAL A 188 7.85 -12.59 4.80
N SER A 189 7.69 -13.79 5.36
CA SER A 189 8.82 -14.67 5.72
C SER A 189 8.34 -16.07 6.18
N PRO A 190 9.22 -17.09 6.12
CA PRO A 190 8.92 -18.41 6.69
C PRO A 190 8.64 -18.39 8.20
N ALA A 191 9.24 -17.46 8.95
CA ALA A 191 8.94 -17.30 10.37
C ALA A 191 7.51 -16.80 10.57
N ARG A 192 7.10 -15.81 9.76
CA ARG A 192 5.78 -15.24 9.83
C ARG A 192 4.68 -16.23 9.45
N GLU A 193 4.91 -17.04 8.42
CA GLU A 193 4.02 -18.13 8.04
C GLU A 193 3.76 -19.08 9.22
N ARG A 194 4.80 -19.50 9.94
CA ARG A 194 4.65 -20.39 11.11
C ARG A 194 3.83 -19.76 12.23
N ASP A 195 4.06 -18.48 12.51
CA ASP A 195 3.33 -17.76 13.57
C ASP A 195 1.84 -17.65 13.23
N VAL A 196 1.52 -17.33 11.97
CA VAL A 196 0.13 -17.22 11.49
C VAL A 196 -0.55 -18.60 11.47
N VAL A 197 0.13 -19.64 11.00
CA VAL A 197 -0.38 -21.03 11.08
C VAL A 197 -0.71 -21.40 12.53
N HIS A 198 0.18 -21.08 13.47
CA HIS A 198 -0.05 -21.36 14.88
C HIS A 198 -1.27 -20.61 15.42
N ALA A 199 -1.38 -19.30 15.14
CA ALA A 199 -2.51 -18.49 15.57
C ALA A 199 -3.85 -18.98 14.97
N LEU A 200 -3.86 -19.38 13.70
CA LEU A 200 -5.04 -19.96 13.05
C LEU A 200 -5.47 -21.29 13.66
N ARG A 201 -4.54 -22.14 14.11
CA ARG A 201 -4.86 -23.35 14.88
C ARG A 201 -5.47 -23.00 16.24
N VAL A 202 -4.88 -22.04 16.97
CA VAL A 202 -5.40 -21.58 18.26
C VAL A 202 -6.81 -21.01 18.13
N ALA A 203 -7.08 -20.28 17.04
CA ALA A 203 -8.39 -19.75 16.71
C ALA A 203 -9.39 -20.79 16.18
N GLY A 204 -8.97 -22.05 15.95
CA GLY A 204 -9.83 -23.13 15.47
C GLY A 204 -10.09 -23.13 13.95
N HIS A 205 -9.35 -22.31 13.19
CA HIS A 205 -9.48 -22.22 11.73
C HIS A 205 -8.67 -23.27 10.96
N LEU A 206 -7.66 -23.88 11.61
CA LEU A 206 -6.89 -25.00 11.06
C LEU A 206 -7.00 -26.20 12.00
N ARG A 207 -7.15 -27.40 11.44
CA ARG A 207 -7.02 -28.64 12.23
C ARG A 207 -5.54 -28.93 12.46
N GLY A 208 -5.23 -29.38 13.68
CA GLY A 208 -3.90 -29.83 14.12
C GLY A 208 -3.49 -31.14 13.48
#